data_AF-A0AA37TH56-F1
#
_entry.id   AF-A0AA37TH56-F1
#
_cell.length_a   1.000
_cell.length_b   1.000
_cell.length_c   1.000
_cell.angle_alpha   90.00
_cell.angle_beta   90.00
_cell.angle_gamma   90.00
#
_symmetry.space_group_name_H-M   'P 1'
#
loop_
_entity.id
_entity.type
_entity.pdbx_description
1 polymer ?
#
loop_
_entity_poly.entity_id
_entity_poly.type
_entity_poly.pdbx_seq_one_letter_code
_entity_poly.pdbx_strand_id
1 'polypeptide(L)'
;MDPAPSAASPTSASTQPGSLRSPTDAGSPTRLADVAPSSGSGTDAVANSAGEPSATGGRVDLNSASIEQLNALGAGMIGKRVVEFRPYASVEDLVTRRVLKRADYETIRAAVTAR
;
A
#
# COMPACT_ATOMS: atom_id res chain seq x y z
N MET A 1 -55.53 9.11 50.09
CA MET A 1 -56.37 8.66 48.97
C MET A 1 -55.44 8.05 47.92
N ASP A 2 -55.48 6.73 47.83
CA ASP A 2 -54.96 5.80 46.80
C ASP A 2 -55.22 6.26 45.34
N PRO A 3 -54.74 5.60 44.25
CA PRO A 3 -53.44 4.94 43.96
C PRO A 3 -52.91 5.09 42.49
N ALA A 4 -51.63 4.68 42.28
CA ALA A 4 -51.05 3.90 41.13
C ALA A 4 -51.17 4.41 39.66
N PRO A 5 -50.40 3.85 38.66
CA PRO A 5 -49.48 2.71 38.72
C PRO A 5 -48.07 2.90 38.13
N SER A 6 -47.22 1.98 38.57
CA SER A 6 -46.02 1.44 37.92
C SER A 6 -46.15 1.35 36.39
N ALA A 7 -45.19 1.93 35.67
CA ALA A 7 -44.92 1.57 34.28
C ALA A 7 -43.69 0.65 34.24
N ALA A 8 -43.94 -0.65 34.37
CA ALA A 8 -43.05 -1.65 33.82
C ALA A 8 -43.15 -1.58 32.29
N SER A 9 -42.01 -1.56 31.60
CA SER A 9 -41.96 -1.82 30.15
C SER A 9 -40.66 -2.56 29.83
N PRO A 10 -40.69 -3.46 28.84
CA PRO A 10 -40.18 -4.81 29.04
C PRO A 10 -38.79 -5.04 28.45
N THR A 11 -38.13 -6.03 29.03
CA THR A 11 -37.07 -6.82 28.39
C THR A 11 -37.55 -7.43 27.07
N SER A 12 -36.60 -7.71 26.18
CA SER A 12 -36.71 -8.46 24.91
C SER A 12 -36.94 -7.65 23.63
N ALA A 13 -35.83 -7.22 23.02
CA ALA A 13 -35.65 -7.35 21.58
C ALA A 13 -34.26 -8.00 21.38
N SER A 14 -34.21 -9.32 21.46
CA SER A 14 -34.07 -10.17 20.29
C SER A 14 -32.68 -10.06 19.65
N THR A 15 -31.76 -10.82 20.24
CA THR A 15 -30.69 -11.53 19.56
C THR A 15 -31.09 -11.87 18.13
N GLN A 16 -30.53 -11.16 17.15
CA GLN A 16 -30.45 -11.67 15.79
C GLN A 16 -29.22 -12.59 15.72
N PRO A 17 -29.39 -13.93 15.61
CA PRO A 17 -28.33 -14.77 15.10
C PRO A 17 -28.25 -14.52 13.60
N GLY A 18 -27.39 -13.58 13.21
CA GLY A 18 -26.92 -13.41 11.84
C GLY A 18 -26.14 -14.65 11.40
N SER A 19 -26.90 -15.66 11.01
CA SER A 19 -26.56 -16.84 10.22
C SER A 19 -25.08 -16.98 9.82
N LEU A 20 -24.37 -17.80 10.60
CA LEU A 20 -23.27 -18.64 10.13
C LEU A 20 -23.73 -19.44 8.90
N ARG A 21 -23.42 -18.94 7.70
CA ARG A 21 -23.51 -19.72 6.46
C ARG A 21 -22.34 -19.33 5.56
N SER A 22 -21.20 -19.93 5.85
CA SER A 22 -20.10 -20.10 4.92
C SER A 22 -20.58 -20.97 3.75
N PRO A 23 -20.55 -20.50 2.49
CA PRO A 23 -20.54 -21.40 1.36
C PRO A 23 -19.11 -21.91 1.17
N THR A 24 -18.83 -23.09 1.73
CA THR A 24 -17.80 -23.98 1.19
C THR A 24 -18.32 -24.47 -0.16
N ASP A 25 -17.94 -23.81 -1.25
CA ASP A 25 -18.06 -24.39 -2.59
C ASP A 25 -16.74 -25.05 -2.95
N ALA A 26 -16.71 -26.36 -2.73
CA ALA A 26 -15.63 -27.25 -3.09
C ALA A 26 -15.58 -27.43 -4.61
N GLY A 27 -14.93 -26.51 -5.30
CA GLY A 27 -14.53 -26.68 -6.70
C GLY A 27 -13.21 -27.40 -6.83
N SER A 28 -13.22 -28.72 -7.04
CA SER A 28 -12.11 -29.54 -7.54
C SER A 28 -12.71 -30.85 -8.09
N PRO A 29 -12.17 -31.54 -9.12
CA PRO A 29 -11.03 -31.25 -10.02
C PRO A 29 -11.30 -31.55 -11.52
N THR A 30 -10.69 -30.82 -12.47
CA THR A 30 -10.43 -31.40 -13.81
C THR A 30 -9.07 -30.98 -14.32
N ARG A 31 -8.16 -31.96 -14.31
CA ARG A 31 -6.87 -31.99 -15.00
C ARG A 31 -7.14 -32.13 -16.50
N LEU A 32 -6.68 -31.21 -17.34
CA LEU A 32 -6.18 -31.55 -18.67
C LEU A 32 -5.04 -30.61 -19.04
N ALA A 33 -3.85 -31.21 -19.14
CA ALA A 33 -2.74 -30.68 -19.89
C ALA A 33 -3.12 -30.73 -21.37
N ASP A 34 -3.10 -29.60 -22.04
CA ASP A 34 -2.77 -29.54 -23.46
C ASP A 34 -1.50 -28.69 -23.60
N VAL A 35 -0.49 -29.34 -24.16
CA VAL A 35 0.78 -28.77 -24.55
C VAL A 35 0.70 -28.49 -26.04
N ALA A 36 0.68 -27.20 -26.42
CA ALA A 36 1.17 -26.79 -27.73
C ALA A 36 1.70 -25.35 -27.65
N PRO A 37 3.03 -25.16 -27.71
CA PRO A 37 3.63 -23.85 -27.89
C PRO A 37 3.55 -23.48 -29.38
N SER A 38 3.00 -22.31 -29.70
CA SER A 38 3.24 -21.70 -31.01
C SER A 38 3.89 -20.35 -30.81
N SER A 39 5.18 -20.35 -31.14
CA SER A 39 6.02 -19.20 -31.41
C SER A 39 5.26 -18.09 -32.12
N GLY A 40 5.18 -16.94 -31.46
CA GLY A 40 5.01 -15.63 -32.09
C GLY A 40 6.16 -14.76 -31.65
N SER A 41 7.29 -14.88 -32.36
CA SER A 41 8.44 -14.01 -32.23
C SER A 41 8.02 -12.56 -32.47
N GLY A 42 8.20 -11.73 -31.45
CA GLY A 42 8.05 -10.28 -31.47
C GLY A 42 9.16 -9.68 -30.61
N THR A 43 10.38 -9.85 -31.12
CA THR A 43 11.66 -9.20 -30.80
C THR A 43 11.54 -7.81 -30.13
N ASP A 44 12.11 -7.75 -28.93
CA ASP A 44 12.94 -6.69 -28.33
C ASP A 44 12.39 -5.26 -28.15
N ALA A 45 11.94 -4.99 -26.93
CA ALA A 45 12.27 -3.75 -26.23
C ALA A 45 12.47 -4.04 -24.73
N VAL A 46 13.65 -4.58 -24.41
CA VAL A 46 14.36 -4.47 -23.12
C VAL A 46 13.46 -4.43 -21.88
N ALA A 47 12.98 -5.61 -21.51
CA ALA A 47 12.78 -5.96 -20.12
C ALA A 47 14.16 -6.29 -19.50
N ASN A 48 14.97 -5.26 -19.25
CA ASN A 48 16.12 -5.31 -18.33
C ASN A 48 15.85 -4.23 -17.27
N SER A 49 15.71 -4.51 -15.98
CA SER A 49 16.37 -5.56 -15.21
C SER A 49 15.53 -5.98 -14.01
N ALA A 50 15.22 -7.28 -13.94
CA ALA A 50 15.21 -7.98 -12.66
C ALA A 50 16.55 -8.73 -12.56
N GLY A 51 17.32 -8.42 -11.51
CA GLY A 51 18.68 -8.91 -11.22
C GLY A 51 19.65 -7.72 -11.12
N GLU A 52 20.30 -7.40 -10.01
CA GLU A 52 20.89 -8.24 -8.96
C GLU A 52 21.16 -7.41 -7.67
N PRO A 53 21.52 -8.03 -6.53
CA PRO A 53 21.21 -7.55 -5.19
C PRO A 53 22.25 -6.56 -4.66
N SER A 54 21.80 -5.52 -3.96
CA SER A 54 22.67 -4.78 -3.03
C SER A 54 22.06 -4.82 -1.65
N ALA A 55 22.43 -5.87 -0.93
CA ALA A 55 22.43 -5.81 0.52
C ALA A 55 23.28 -4.62 0.97
N THR A 56 22.80 -4.00 2.06
CA THR A 56 23.57 -3.14 2.97
C THR A 56 23.63 -1.66 2.60
N GLY A 57 22.48 -0.98 2.74
CA GLY A 57 22.38 0.49 2.71
C GLY A 57 21.24 1.05 1.86
N GLY A 58 20.07 0.38 1.88
CA GLY A 58 18.98 0.61 0.94
C GLY A 58 18.52 2.07 0.87
N ARG A 59 18.46 2.61 -0.36
CA ARG A 59 17.84 3.90 -0.61
C ARG A 59 16.40 3.89 -0.12
N VAL A 60 15.98 5.00 0.47
CA VAL A 60 14.63 5.18 0.99
C VAL A 60 13.67 5.41 -0.18
N ASP A 61 12.68 4.53 -0.30
CA ASP A 61 11.67 4.62 -1.36
C ASP A 61 10.62 5.69 -1.05
N LEU A 62 10.46 6.69 -1.92
CA LEU A 62 9.58 7.84 -1.66
C LEU A 62 8.10 7.45 -1.56
N ASN A 63 7.68 6.38 -2.24
CA ASN A 63 6.31 5.90 -2.31
C ASN A 63 5.91 5.04 -1.10
N SER A 64 6.86 4.27 -0.56
CA SER A 64 6.61 3.29 0.50
C SER A 64 7.27 3.62 1.84
N ALA A 65 8.22 4.56 1.91
CA ALA A 65 8.93 4.87 3.14
C ALA A 65 8.02 5.41 4.25
N SER A 66 8.43 5.22 5.50
CA SER A 66 7.77 5.85 6.66
C SER A 66 8.27 7.27 6.91
N ILE A 67 7.50 8.07 7.66
CA ILE A 67 7.85 9.44 8.04
C ILE A 67 9.22 9.49 8.72
N GLU A 68 9.50 8.54 9.61
CA GLU A 68 10.77 8.45 10.34
C GLU A 68 11.95 8.18 9.41
N GLN A 69 11.79 7.28 8.44
CA GLN A 69 12.83 6.99 7.45
C GLN A 69 13.15 8.21 6.57
N LEU A 70 12.12 8.98 6.19
CA LEU A 70 12.29 10.20 5.42
C LEU A 70 12.96 11.32 6.23
N ASN A 71 12.62 11.43 7.52
CA ASN A 71 13.27 12.38 8.42
C ASN A 71 14.73 11.99 8.74
N ALA A 72 15.04 10.69 8.73
CA ALA A 72 16.39 10.17 8.94
C ALA A 72 17.36 10.50 7.79
N LEU A 73 16.87 11.00 6.66
CA LEU A 73 17.69 11.43 5.51
C LEU A 73 18.48 12.73 5.76
N GLY A 74 18.22 13.44 6.87
CA GLY A 74 18.99 14.62 7.25
C GLY A 74 18.52 15.95 6.63
N ALA A 75 17.42 15.96 5.88
CA ALA A 75 16.77 17.18 5.38
C ALA A 75 15.75 17.81 6.36
N GLY A 76 15.75 17.38 7.62
CA GLY A 76 14.80 17.81 8.64
C GLY A 76 13.46 17.05 8.58
N MET A 77 12.38 17.70 9.04
CA MET A 77 11.05 17.08 9.14
C MET A 77 10.29 17.06 7.80
N ILE A 78 10.85 16.37 6.81
CA ILE A 78 10.28 16.29 5.45
C ILE A 78 9.20 15.21 5.30
N GLY A 79 9.18 14.22 6.19
CA GLY A 79 8.37 13.02 6.01
C GLY A 79 6.88 13.27 5.88
N LYS A 80 6.31 14.24 6.61
CA LYS A 80 4.87 14.55 6.52
C LYS A 80 4.50 15.07 5.12
N ARG A 81 5.28 16.00 4.57
CA ARG A 81 5.02 16.53 3.22
C ARG A 81 5.21 15.46 2.17
N VAL A 82 6.28 14.66 2.26
CA VAL A 82 6.53 13.62 1.28
C VAL A 82 5.41 12.58 1.26
N VAL A 83 4.85 12.19 2.41
CA VAL A 83 3.72 11.24 2.45
C VAL A 83 2.43 11.85 1.85
N GLU A 84 2.16 13.13 2.10
CA GLU A 84 0.93 13.82 1.64
C GLU A 84 0.80 13.90 0.11
N PHE A 85 1.92 14.01 -0.61
CA PHE A 85 1.93 14.18 -2.07
C PHE A 85 2.23 12.90 -2.86
N ARG A 86 2.17 11.71 -2.26
CA ARG A 86 2.31 10.43 -3.00
C ARG A 86 1.18 10.24 -4.02
N PRO A 87 1.39 9.53 -5.14
CA PRO A 87 2.60 8.84 -5.57
C PRO A 87 3.60 9.75 -6.31
N TYR A 88 4.87 9.35 -6.29
CA TYR A 88 5.99 9.98 -7.01
C TYR A 88 6.42 9.08 -8.16
N ALA A 89 6.46 9.63 -9.38
CA ALA A 89 7.00 8.92 -10.55
C ALA A 89 8.53 8.95 -10.61
N SER A 90 9.17 9.93 -9.96
CA SER A 90 10.62 10.15 -9.99
C SER A 90 11.06 10.97 -8.78
N VAL A 91 12.34 10.91 -8.44
CA VAL A 91 12.89 11.64 -7.28
C VAL A 91 12.77 13.15 -7.44
N GLU A 92 12.88 13.68 -8.66
CA GLU A 92 12.78 15.11 -8.98
C GLU A 92 11.39 15.70 -8.71
N ASP A 93 10.36 14.84 -8.63
CA ASP A 93 8.98 15.25 -8.37
C ASP A 93 8.83 15.98 -7.01
N LEU A 94 9.76 15.70 -6.07
CA LEU A 94 9.87 16.41 -4.79
C LEU A 94 10.07 17.93 -4.98
N VAL A 95 10.81 18.35 -6.01
CA VAL A 95 11.07 19.77 -6.30
C VAL A 95 10.03 20.33 -7.25
N THR A 96 9.66 19.58 -8.29
CA THR A 96 8.67 19.98 -9.30
C THR A 96 7.31 20.28 -8.67
N ARG A 97 6.88 19.45 -7.72
CA ARG A 97 5.63 19.66 -6.96
C ARG A 97 5.80 20.52 -5.72
N ARG A 98 7.00 21.09 -5.52
CA ARG A 98 7.34 22.01 -4.43
C ARG A 98 7.14 21.38 -3.04
N VAL A 99 7.28 20.06 -2.94
CA VAL A 99 7.26 19.33 -1.67
C VAL A 99 8.48 19.72 -0.83
N LEU A 100 9.64 19.82 -1.50
CA LEU A 100 10.94 20.19 -0.93
C LEU A 100 11.59 21.33 -1.71
N LYS A 101 12.47 22.06 -1.02
CA LYS A 101 13.38 23.01 -1.69
C LYS A 101 14.50 22.24 -2.38
N ARG A 102 15.10 22.86 -3.41
CA ARG A 102 16.22 22.26 -4.15
C ARG A 102 17.38 21.85 -3.24
N ALA A 103 17.70 22.66 -2.23
CA ALA A 103 18.76 22.35 -1.26
C ALA A 103 18.50 21.04 -0.49
N ASP A 104 17.29 20.87 0.04
CA ASP A 104 16.90 19.66 0.78
C ASP A 104 16.89 18.42 -0.14
N TYR A 105 16.40 18.59 -1.37
CA TYR A 105 16.42 17.55 -2.39
C TYR A 105 17.85 17.10 -2.70
N GLU A 106 18.79 18.02 -2.90
CA GLU A 106 20.18 17.66 -3.22
C GLU A 106 20.88 16.91 -2.08
N THR A 107 20.53 17.21 -0.83
CA THR A 107 21.01 16.45 0.34
C THR A 107 20.54 14.99 0.31
N ILE A 108 19.28 14.75 -0.07
CA ILE A 108 18.69 13.40 0.05
C ILE A 108 18.69 12.59 -1.25
N ARG A 109 18.81 13.21 -2.43
CA ARG A 109 18.63 12.58 -3.76
C ARG A 109 19.47 11.33 -3.99
N ALA A 110 20.65 11.25 -3.37
CA ALA A 110 21.54 10.09 -3.46
C ALA A 110 21.07 8.90 -2.59
N ALA A 111 20.32 9.21 -1.52
CA ALA A 111 19.82 8.26 -0.53
C ALA A 111 18.35 7.86 -0.77
N VAL A 112 17.68 8.41 -1.78
CA VAL A 112 16.26 8.09 -2.09
C VAL A 112 16.07 7.52 -3.49
N THR A 113 14.94 6.87 -3.70
CA THR A 113 14.49 6.33 -4.99
C THR A 113 12.97 6.45 -5.14
N ALA A 114 12.47 6.42 -6.37
CA ALA A 114 11.04 6.30 -6.65
C ALA A 114 10.82 5.01 -7.46
N ARG A 115 10.06 4.07 -6.91
CA ARG A 115 9.68 2.80 -7.56
C ARG A 115 8.17 2.60 -7.61
#